data_AF-A0A7K0ZSF4-F1
#
_entry.id   AF-A0A7K0ZSF4-F1
#
_cell.length_a   1.000
_cell.length_b   1.000
_cell.length_c   1.000
_cell.angle_alpha   90.00
_cell.angle_beta   90.00
_cell.angle_gamma   90.00
#
_symmetry.space_group_name_H-M   'P 1'
#
loop_
_entity.id
_entity.type
_entity.pdbx_description
1 polymer ?
#
loop_
_entity_poly.entity_id
_entity_poly.type
_entity_poly.pdbx_seq_one_letter_code
_entity_poly.pdbx_strand_id
1 'polypeptide(L)'
;MCGIICVVSRPSGRPLPIAADIVRALDQAIAAGDRAAIAECAQIVAEADAALRGDAGLGALYNNAAFAAELVSRVERLERISFTAEQALENSSGLPAAEIERRSNELIALRDASWSLRNDRIHNANMVLDLAGADATTSARNAYFTIQQSFAAIDRMEVRGRDSAGVNVLVWGHEIEASDNRVVPLLAGRTDDPLFTSRSVRVGSATRAWSFVYKAAAEIGELGDNTRVMRDAVRSDDLLRLLVSQPGARVSVIGHTRWASVGIISEPNAHPVNSEEVGAAAGAPYLVAALNGDVDNHAEITLRRSLKIAEPITTDAKVIPTAVSRLISGGSSLEEAFRATVSEFEGSVAIAAASADAPNTVMLALRGSGQGLCVGLAEDRFIVASEPYGVVEETLGYLRMDGEALALDNDPSSRGQIMVVNGDLAGELGGVRLLAYNGSNIALDQSHIITAEVTTRDIDRGAHKHFLSKEIAEAPSSFRKTLRGKIAENDGVLRASLDESILPADIVAKLASGSIVRIRVIGQGTAAIAGRSLAQLLRKFVDHRVQVDALPATELSGFQLELDMADTLIVAISQSGTTTDTNRTVDLART
;
A
#
# COMPACT_ATOMS: atom_id res chain seq x y z
N MET A 1 -6.11 -6.77 4.32
CA MET A 1 -4.97 -6.93 5.23
C MET A 1 -5.07 -5.93 6.39
N CYS A 2 -4.27 -6.14 7.45
CA CYS A 2 -3.97 -5.11 8.46
C CYS A 2 -2.86 -4.24 7.85
N GLY A 3 -2.72 -2.97 8.23
CA GLY A 3 -1.65 -2.18 7.62
C GLY A 3 -1.58 -0.72 8.02
N ILE A 4 -0.35 -0.21 7.96
CA ILE A 4 0.01 1.18 8.17
C ILE A 4 -0.20 1.96 6.88
N ILE A 5 -0.70 3.18 6.99
CA ILE A 5 -0.64 4.22 5.95
C ILE A 5 0.11 5.43 6.49
N CYS A 6 0.99 6.05 5.72
CA CYS A 6 1.45 7.39 6.01
C CYS A 6 1.44 8.25 4.75
N VAL A 7 1.11 9.52 4.88
CA VAL A 7 1.22 10.48 3.78
C VAL A 7 1.92 11.72 4.28
N VAL A 8 3.03 12.07 3.62
CA VAL A 8 3.73 13.36 3.77
C VAL A 8 3.86 14.00 2.40
N SER A 9 3.66 15.31 2.33
CA SER A 9 3.62 16.06 1.07
C SER A 9 4.36 17.38 1.17
N ARG A 10 4.80 17.88 0.02
CA ARG A 10 5.31 19.25 -0.16
C ARG A 10 4.33 20.09 -0.99
N PRO A 11 4.37 21.42 -0.87
CA PRO A 11 3.59 22.28 -1.76
C PRO A 11 3.94 22.01 -3.22
N SER A 12 2.92 21.81 -4.06
CA SER A 12 3.16 21.55 -5.48
C SER A 12 3.65 22.79 -6.22
N GLY A 13 4.68 22.60 -7.04
CA GLY A 13 5.19 23.61 -7.97
C GLY A 13 4.55 23.54 -9.35
N ARG A 14 3.72 22.52 -9.63
CA ARG A 14 3.13 22.31 -10.96
C ARG A 14 1.92 23.23 -11.19
N PRO A 15 1.82 23.93 -12.34
CA PRO A 15 0.63 24.71 -12.66
C PRO A 15 -0.60 23.81 -12.78
N LEU A 16 -1.78 24.37 -12.50
CA LEU A 16 -3.04 23.66 -12.69
C LEU A 16 -3.19 23.25 -14.16
N PRO A 17 -3.52 21.98 -14.46
CA PRO A 17 -3.88 21.55 -15.79
C PRO A 17 -5.01 22.38 -16.38
N ILE A 18 -4.92 22.70 -17.67
CA ILE A 18 -5.97 23.41 -18.40
C ILE A 18 -7.04 22.39 -18.82
N ALA A 19 -8.25 22.54 -18.29
CA ALA A 19 -9.37 21.62 -18.55
C ALA A 19 -9.60 21.36 -20.06
N ALA A 20 -9.56 22.42 -20.87
CA ALA A 20 -9.74 22.34 -22.32
C ALA A 20 -8.66 21.50 -23.03
N ASP A 21 -7.43 21.45 -22.51
CA ASP A 21 -6.36 20.64 -23.09
C ASP A 21 -6.53 19.16 -22.73
N ILE A 22 -6.95 18.86 -21.50
CA ILE A 22 -7.30 17.48 -21.09
C ILE A 22 -8.49 16.95 -21.90
N VAL A 23 -9.53 17.77 -22.07
CA VAL A 23 -10.70 17.42 -22.89
C VAL A 23 -10.28 17.13 -24.33
N ARG A 24 -9.42 17.97 -24.93
CA ARG A 24 -8.91 17.79 -26.29
C ARG A 24 -8.08 16.51 -26.41
N ALA A 25 -7.24 16.20 -25.43
CA ALA A 25 -6.46 14.97 -25.40
C ALA A 25 -7.38 13.73 -25.37
N LEU A 26 -8.42 13.73 -24.54
CA LEU A 26 -9.36 12.61 -24.51
C LEU A 26 -10.18 12.48 -25.81
N ASP A 27 -10.54 13.59 -26.45
CA ASP A 27 -11.18 13.55 -27.77
C ASP A 27 -10.24 12.97 -28.85
N GLN A 28 -8.93 13.23 -28.76
CA GLN A 28 -7.92 12.60 -29.61
C GLN A 28 -7.77 11.10 -29.31
N ALA A 29 -7.75 10.71 -28.04
CA ALA A 29 -7.70 9.30 -27.63
C ALA A 29 -8.90 8.53 -28.20
N ILE A 30 -10.10 9.08 -28.06
CA ILE A 30 -11.32 8.49 -28.61
C ILE A 30 -11.22 8.34 -30.13
N ALA A 31 -10.72 9.36 -30.84
CA ALA A 31 -10.52 9.28 -32.30
C ALA A 31 -9.49 8.21 -32.70
N ALA A 32 -8.46 7.98 -31.90
CA ALA A 32 -7.51 6.88 -32.09
C ALA A 32 -8.18 5.51 -31.85
N GLY A 33 -8.94 5.39 -30.76
CA GLY A 33 -9.71 4.20 -30.42
C GLY A 33 -10.77 3.83 -31.48
N ASP A 34 -11.47 4.81 -32.04
CA ASP A 34 -12.44 4.63 -33.14
C ASP A 34 -11.76 4.10 -34.43
N ARG A 35 -10.46 4.36 -34.61
CA ARG A 35 -9.63 3.79 -35.69
C ARG A 35 -8.95 2.47 -35.31
N ALA A 36 -9.32 1.88 -34.16
CA ALA A 36 -8.72 0.68 -33.58
C ALA A 36 -7.22 0.81 -33.23
N ALA A 37 -6.70 2.03 -33.06
CA ALA A 37 -5.35 2.29 -32.57
C ALA A 37 -5.32 2.27 -31.03
N ILE A 38 -5.51 1.09 -30.44
CA ILE A 38 -5.70 0.92 -28.98
C ILE A 38 -4.46 1.34 -28.17
N ALA A 39 -3.25 1.06 -28.65
CA ALA A 39 -2.02 1.50 -27.99
C ALA A 39 -1.93 3.03 -27.88
N GLU A 40 -2.16 3.74 -29.00
CA GLU A 40 -2.18 5.21 -29.05
C GLU A 40 -3.28 5.76 -28.14
N CYS A 41 -4.48 5.18 -28.20
CA CYS A 41 -5.58 5.53 -27.32
C CYS A 41 -5.20 5.37 -25.84
N ALA A 42 -4.63 4.23 -25.45
CA ALA A 42 -4.23 3.95 -24.08
C ALA A 42 -3.17 4.94 -23.58
N GLN A 43 -2.17 5.24 -24.42
CA GLN A 43 -1.10 6.18 -24.09
C GLN A 43 -1.66 7.59 -23.82
N ILE A 44 -2.52 8.12 -24.70
CA ILE A 44 -3.08 9.47 -24.53
C ILE A 44 -3.96 9.55 -23.27
N VAL A 45 -4.74 8.50 -22.96
CA VAL A 45 -5.55 8.45 -21.74
C VAL A 45 -4.65 8.39 -20.49
N ALA A 46 -3.54 7.65 -20.54
CA ALA A 46 -2.58 7.59 -19.45
C ALA A 46 -1.88 8.94 -19.21
N GLU A 47 -1.55 9.68 -20.27
CA GLU A 47 -1.00 11.03 -20.17
C GLU A 47 -2.02 12.02 -19.57
N ALA A 48 -3.29 11.90 -19.92
CA ALA A 48 -4.37 12.69 -19.33
C ALA A 48 -4.60 12.35 -17.84
N ASP A 49 -4.55 11.06 -17.45
CA ASP A 49 -4.58 10.63 -16.05
C ASP A 49 -3.39 11.22 -15.27
N ALA A 50 -2.18 11.08 -15.80
CA ALA A 50 -0.96 11.58 -15.18
C ALA A 50 -1.03 13.10 -14.92
N ALA A 51 -1.55 13.86 -15.89
CA ALA A 51 -1.77 15.30 -15.73
C ALA A 51 -2.75 15.65 -14.60
N LEU A 52 -3.69 14.76 -14.26
CA LEU A 52 -4.70 14.95 -13.22
C LEU A 52 -4.30 14.36 -11.85
N ARG A 53 -3.08 13.86 -11.68
CA ARG A 53 -2.57 13.41 -10.37
C ARG A 53 -2.20 14.57 -9.45
N GLY A 54 -1.99 14.28 -8.17
CA GLY A 54 -1.46 15.23 -7.20
C GLY A 54 -2.35 16.46 -6.94
N ASP A 55 -1.79 17.44 -6.23
CA ASP A 55 -2.52 18.64 -5.80
C ASP A 55 -2.98 19.50 -6.98
N ALA A 56 -2.18 19.57 -8.04
CA ALA A 56 -2.49 20.37 -9.21
C ALA A 56 -3.66 19.76 -10.02
N GLY A 57 -3.65 18.44 -10.20
CA GLY A 57 -4.74 17.73 -10.86
C GLY A 57 -6.04 17.79 -10.07
N LEU A 58 -5.97 17.55 -8.77
CA LEU A 58 -7.10 17.79 -7.86
C LEU A 58 -7.61 19.22 -8.00
N GLY A 59 -6.72 20.21 -8.01
CA GLY A 59 -7.08 21.62 -8.11
C GLY A 59 -7.82 21.99 -9.39
N ALA A 60 -7.55 21.31 -10.51
CA ALA A 60 -8.27 21.50 -11.77
C ALA A 60 -9.68 20.88 -11.75
N LEU A 61 -9.86 19.77 -11.03
CA LEU A 61 -11.15 19.09 -10.86
C LEU A 61 -12.02 19.71 -9.75
N TYR A 62 -11.37 20.31 -8.75
CA TYR A 62 -12.03 20.79 -7.54
C TYR A 62 -13.09 21.84 -7.84
N ASN A 63 -14.32 21.58 -7.39
CA ASN A 63 -15.46 22.47 -7.60
C ASN A 63 -15.69 22.84 -9.09
N ASN A 64 -15.31 21.95 -10.02
CA ASN A 64 -15.50 22.12 -11.45
C ASN A 64 -16.39 21.02 -12.03
N ALA A 65 -17.67 21.06 -11.68
CA ALA A 65 -18.65 20.03 -12.04
C ALA A 65 -18.81 19.87 -13.57
N ALA A 66 -18.67 20.96 -14.33
CA ALA A 66 -18.73 20.92 -15.79
C ALA A 66 -17.59 20.09 -16.38
N PHE A 67 -16.35 20.36 -15.95
CA PHE A 67 -15.19 19.60 -16.39
C PHE A 67 -15.26 18.13 -15.96
N ALA A 68 -15.65 17.87 -14.71
CA ALA A 68 -15.84 16.50 -14.23
C ALA A 68 -16.87 15.72 -15.09
N ALA A 69 -18.00 16.35 -15.44
CA ALA A 69 -19.01 15.75 -16.30
C ALA A 69 -18.48 15.49 -17.73
N GLU A 70 -17.69 16.41 -18.28
CA GLU A 70 -17.03 16.23 -19.58
C GLU A 70 -16.07 15.04 -19.60
N LEU A 71 -15.32 14.84 -18.52
CA LEU A 71 -14.44 13.68 -18.36
C LEU A 71 -15.23 12.38 -18.26
N VAL A 72 -16.27 12.33 -17.40
CA VAL A 72 -17.12 11.14 -17.25
C VAL A 72 -17.69 10.70 -18.61
N SER A 73 -18.25 11.62 -19.39
CA SER A 73 -18.80 11.30 -20.71
C SER A 73 -17.76 10.70 -21.68
N ARG A 74 -16.52 11.14 -21.59
CA ARG A 74 -15.42 10.64 -22.43
C ARG A 74 -14.90 9.29 -21.95
N VAL A 75 -14.80 9.09 -20.64
CA VAL A 75 -14.48 7.78 -20.07
C VAL A 75 -15.53 6.74 -20.47
N GLU A 76 -16.82 7.06 -20.47
CA GLU A 76 -17.88 6.16 -20.97
C GLU A 76 -17.73 5.81 -22.47
N ARG A 77 -17.16 6.71 -23.29
CA ARG A 77 -16.82 6.41 -24.69
C ARG A 77 -15.62 5.48 -24.79
N LEU A 78 -14.58 5.72 -24.00
CA LEU A 78 -13.38 4.88 -23.94
C LEU A 78 -13.68 3.46 -23.45
N GLU A 79 -14.58 3.31 -22.47
CA GLU A 79 -15.07 2.01 -22.00
C GLU A 79 -15.77 1.23 -23.13
N ARG A 80 -16.60 1.91 -23.93
CA ARG A 80 -17.24 1.29 -25.12
C ARG A 80 -16.22 0.86 -26.17
N ILE A 81 -15.22 1.71 -26.46
CA ILE A 81 -14.12 1.37 -27.37
C ILE A 81 -13.38 0.13 -26.89
N SER A 82 -13.03 0.09 -25.61
CA SER A 82 -12.35 -1.05 -25.01
C SER A 82 -13.18 -2.34 -25.09
N PHE A 83 -14.49 -2.25 -24.86
CA PHE A 83 -15.41 -3.38 -24.99
C PHE A 83 -15.49 -3.89 -26.44
N THR A 84 -15.65 -2.99 -27.41
CA THR A 84 -15.65 -3.35 -28.84
C THR A 84 -14.35 -4.01 -29.27
N ALA A 85 -13.22 -3.47 -28.82
CA ALA A 85 -11.90 -4.02 -29.15
C ALA A 85 -11.63 -5.38 -28.47
N GLU A 86 -12.14 -5.62 -27.26
CA GLU A 86 -12.11 -6.95 -26.65
C GLU A 86 -12.93 -7.96 -27.46
N GLN A 87 -14.15 -7.61 -27.88
CA GLN A 87 -14.95 -8.49 -28.74
C GLN A 87 -14.26 -8.80 -30.07
N ALA A 88 -13.62 -7.80 -30.68
CA ALA A 88 -12.85 -7.99 -31.91
C ALA A 88 -11.67 -8.95 -31.69
N LEU A 89 -11.00 -8.86 -30.55
CA LEU A 89 -9.92 -9.78 -30.17
C LEU A 89 -10.46 -11.20 -29.91
N GLU A 90 -11.60 -11.34 -29.23
CA GLU A 90 -12.22 -12.64 -28.96
C GLU A 90 -12.71 -13.36 -30.23
N ASN A 91 -13.19 -12.60 -31.21
CA ASN A 91 -13.65 -13.13 -32.49
C ASN A 91 -12.51 -13.31 -33.51
N SER A 92 -11.28 -12.93 -33.17
CA SER A 92 -10.14 -13.09 -34.07
C SER A 92 -9.71 -14.56 -34.18
N SER A 93 -9.50 -15.03 -35.41
CA SER A 93 -8.96 -16.36 -35.69
C SER A 93 -7.62 -16.24 -36.42
N GLY A 94 -6.69 -17.14 -36.12
CA GLY A 94 -5.38 -17.20 -36.80
C GLY A 94 -4.36 -16.12 -36.43
N LEU A 95 -4.60 -15.32 -35.38
CA LEU A 95 -3.57 -14.42 -34.86
C LEU A 95 -2.48 -15.21 -34.09
N PRO A 96 -1.20 -14.86 -34.26
CA PRO A 96 -0.13 -15.41 -33.42
C PRO A 96 -0.35 -15.10 -31.94
N ALA A 97 0.06 -16.02 -31.05
CA ALA A 97 -0.08 -15.87 -29.60
C ALA A 97 0.49 -14.55 -29.08
N ALA A 98 1.69 -14.18 -29.52
CA ALA A 98 2.36 -12.92 -29.13
C ALA A 98 1.56 -11.68 -29.53
N GLU A 99 0.84 -11.71 -30.67
CA GLU A 99 0.00 -10.59 -31.11
C GLU A 99 -1.28 -10.49 -30.28
N ILE A 100 -1.86 -11.63 -29.87
CA ILE A 100 -3.02 -11.66 -28.98
C ILE A 100 -2.66 -11.10 -27.61
N GLU A 101 -1.51 -11.50 -27.06
CA GLU A 101 -0.99 -11.00 -25.78
C GLU A 101 -0.71 -9.50 -25.84
N ARG A 102 -0.02 -9.03 -26.88
CA ARG A 102 0.25 -7.61 -27.10
C ARG A 102 -1.03 -6.77 -27.10
N ARG A 103 -2.05 -7.16 -27.89
CA ARG A 103 -3.34 -6.47 -27.94
C ARG A 103 -4.11 -6.55 -26.62
N SER A 104 -4.00 -7.67 -25.91
CA SER A 104 -4.59 -7.81 -24.58
C SER A 104 -3.98 -6.82 -23.59
N ASN A 105 -2.66 -6.64 -23.62
CA ASN A 105 -1.95 -5.69 -22.76
C ASN A 105 -2.31 -4.23 -23.09
N GLU A 106 -2.48 -3.89 -24.37
CA GLU A 106 -2.97 -2.56 -24.79
C GLU A 106 -4.38 -2.28 -24.27
N LEU A 107 -5.27 -3.28 -24.30
CA LEU A 107 -6.63 -3.17 -23.75
C LEU A 107 -6.63 -2.99 -22.23
N ILE A 108 -5.75 -3.73 -21.53
CA ILE A 108 -5.55 -3.61 -20.09
C ILE A 108 -5.13 -2.18 -19.76
N ALA A 109 -4.11 -1.65 -20.44
CA ALA A 109 -3.62 -0.28 -20.25
C ALA A 109 -4.71 0.78 -20.48
N LEU A 110 -5.50 0.66 -21.56
CA LEU A 110 -6.63 1.58 -21.82
C LEU A 110 -7.66 1.55 -20.70
N ARG A 111 -8.03 0.36 -20.23
CA ARG A 111 -9.01 0.17 -19.16
C ARG A 111 -8.48 0.70 -17.82
N ASP A 112 -7.19 0.53 -17.53
CA ASP A 112 -6.55 1.00 -16.30
C ASP A 112 -6.51 2.52 -16.25
N ALA A 113 -6.08 3.16 -17.34
CA ALA A 113 -6.06 4.62 -17.42
C ALA A 113 -7.49 5.20 -17.36
N SER A 114 -8.46 4.58 -18.06
CA SER A 114 -9.87 4.99 -18.02
C SER A 114 -10.47 4.82 -16.63
N TRP A 115 -10.13 3.71 -15.94
CA TRP A 115 -10.54 3.45 -14.58
C TRP A 115 -9.98 4.50 -13.62
N SER A 116 -8.69 4.82 -13.71
CA SER A 116 -8.04 5.77 -12.81
C SER A 116 -8.63 7.17 -12.95
N LEU A 117 -8.91 7.63 -14.18
CA LEU A 117 -9.62 8.89 -14.40
C LEU A 117 -10.96 8.97 -13.65
N ARG A 118 -11.76 7.91 -13.71
CA ARG A 118 -13.09 7.89 -13.07
C ARG A 118 -13.01 7.68 -11.56
N ASN A 119 -12.33 6.63 -11.15
CA ASN A 119 -12.41 6.07 -9.79
C ASN A 119 -11.30 6.56 -8.86
N ASP A 120 -10.21 7.11 -9.40
CA ASP A 120 -9.13 7.67 -8.59
C ASP A 120 -9.06 9.20 -8.71
N ARG A 121 -9.18 9.79 -9.90
CA ARG A 121 -9.13 11.26 -10.07
C ARG A 121 -10.45 11.93 -9.71
N ILE A 122 -11.50 11.65 -10.47
CA ILE A 122 -12.81 12.33 -10.32
C ILE A 122 -13.44 11.96 -8.97
N HIS A 123 -13.40 10.69 -8.59
CA HIS A 123 -13.92 10.25 -7.31
C HIS A 123 -13.23 10.95 -6.13
N ASN A 124 -11.90 10.99 -6.08
CA ASN A 124 -11.21 11.69 -4.98
C ASN A 124 -11.48 13.19 -5.00
N ALA A 125 -11.57 13.84 -6.17
CA ALA A 125 -11.94 15.25 -6.21
C ALA A 125 -13.32 15.52 -5.58
N ASN A 126 -14.30 14.63 -5.83
CA ASN A 126 -15.62 14.71 -5.20
C ASN A 126 -15.55 14.43 -3.69
N MET A 127 -14.76 13.44 -3.26
CA MET A 127 -14.58 13.13 -1.84
C MET A 127 -13.90 14.28 -1.08
N VAL A 128 -12.90 14.92 -1.69
CA VAL A 128 -12.25 16.09 -1.08
C VAL A 128 -13.21 17.27 -1.04
N LEU A 129 -14.03 17.49 -2.08
CA LEU A 129 -15.07 18.52 -2.08
C LEU A 129 -16.09 18.30 -0.95
N ASP A 130 -16.49 17.06 -0.69
CA ASP A 130 -17.40 16.69 0.40
C ASP A 130 -16.79 16.93 1.80
N LEU A 131 -15.49 16.68 1.97
CA LEU A 131 -14.79 16.92 3.24
C LEU A 131 -14.49 18.41 3.48
N ALA A 132 -13.98 19.10 2.45
CA ALA A 132 -13.43 20.44 2.55
C ALA A 132 -14.47 21.55 2.33
N GLY A 133 -15.50 21.29 1.51
CA GLY A 133 -16.52 22.26 1.11
C GLY A 133 -16.09 23.16 -0.06
N ALA A 134 -17.05 23.65 -0.84
CA ALA A 134 -16.80 24.37 -2.11
C ALA A 134 -15.86 25.58 -1.99
N ASP A 135 -15.88 26.27 -0.84
CA ASP A 135 -15.12 27.50 -0.59
C ASP A 135 -13.77 27.26 0.14
N ALA A 136 -13.30 26.01 0.18
CA ALA A 136 -12.04 25.66 0.83
C ALA A 136 -10.85 26.42 0.23
N THR A 137 -9.96 26.92 1.10
CA THR A 137 -8.68 27.49 0.67
C THR A 137 -7.79 26.42 0.04
N THR A 138 -6.76 26.83 -0.71
CA THR A 138 -5.78 25.88 -1.28
C THR A 138 -5.14 25.01 -0.20
N SER A 139 -4.76 25.58 0.95
CA SER A 139 -4.21 24.84 2.08
C SER A 139 -5.20 23.80 2.63
N ALA A 140 -6.47 24.19 2.82
CA ALA A 140 -7.51 23.27 3.28
C ALA A 140 -7.74 22.13 2.28
N ARG A 141 -7.88 22.46 0.99
CA ARG A 141 -8.08 21.47 -0.08
C ARG A 141 -6.95 20.44 -0.10
N ASN A 142 -5.70 20.88 -0.06
CA ASN A 142 -4.55 19.97 -0.11
C ASN A 142 -4.44 19.12 1.18
N ALA A 143 -4.81 19.70 2.33
CA ALA A 143 -4.88 18.96 3.60
C ALA A 143 -5.94 17.86 3.56
N TYR A 144 -7.17 18.18 3.14
CA TYR A 144 -8.24 17.19 3.01
C TYR A 144 -7.95 16.16 1.91
N PHE A 145 -7.15 16.49 0.89
CA PHE A 145 -6.67 15.49 -0.06
C PHE A 145 -5.74 14.47 0.57
N THR A 146 -4.76 14.92 1.37
CA THR A 146 -3.85 14.03 2.09
C THR A 146 -4.63 13.12 3.05
N ILE A 147 -5.65 13.65 3.72
CA ILE A 147 -6.54 12.88 4.59
C ILE A 147 -7.37 11.87 3.78
N GLN A 148 -7.99 12.30 2.68
CA GLN A 148 -8.80 11.41 1.84
C GLN A 148 -7.98 10.29 1.22
N GLN A 149 -6.76 10.54 0.76
CA GLN A 149 -5.86 9.51 0.27
C GLN A 149 -5.56 8.47 1.33
N SER A 150 -5.38 8.91 2.58
CA SER A 150 -5.16 8.01 3.70
C SER A 150 -6.39 7.10 3.92
N PHE A 151 -7.60 7.64 3.84
CA PHE A 151 -8.82 6.84 3.91
C PHE A 151 -9.00 5.91 2.71
N ALA A 152 -8.73 6.37 1.50
CA ALA A 152 -8.84 5.58 0.27
C ALA A 152 -7.83 4.41 0.26
N ALA A 153 -6.63 4.62 0.82
CA ALA A 153 -5.64 3.56 1.01
C ALA A 153 -6.09 2.57 2.10
N ILE A 154 -6.65 3.04 3.22
CA ILE A 154 -7.24 2.16 4.25
C ILE A 154 -8.37 1.31 3.65
N ASP A 155 -9.30 1.90 2.89
CA ASP A 155 -10.42 1.18 2.27
C ASP A 155 -9.96 0.03 1.37
N ARG A 156 -8.86 0.22 0.63
CA ARG A 156 -8.28 -0.80 -0.25
C ARG A 156 -7.50 -1.87 0.51
N MET A 157 -6.86 -1.50 1.61
CA MET A 157 -6.18 -2.46 2.46
C MET A 157 -7.17 -3.25 3.32
N GLU A 158 -8.31 -2.68 3.69
CA GLU A 158 -9.35 -3.36 4.43
C GLU A 158 -10.03 -4.42 3.54
N VAL A 159 -10.18 -5.66 4.03
CA VAL A 159 -10.70 -6.78 3.20
C VAL A 159 -11.94 -7.46 3.78
N ARG A 160 -12.26 -7.25 5.06
CA ARG A 160 -13.31 -7.99 5.77
C ARG A 160 -14.10 -7.18 6.82
N GLY A 161 -14.01 -5.85 6.85
CA GLY A 161 -14.56 -5.05 7.97
C GLY A 161 -13.73 -5.31 9.22
N ARG A 162 -12.66 -4.54 9.42
CA ARG A 162 -11.65 -4.77 10.45
C ARG A 162 -12.11 -4.28 11.81
N ASP A 163 -11.56 -4.89 12.84
CA ASP A 163 -11.88 -4.65 14.25
C ASP A 163 -11.77 -3.17 14.64
N SER A 164 -10.75 -2.47 14.14
CA SER A 164 -10.58 -1.03 14.37
C SER A 164 -9.68 -0.38 13.34
N ALA A 165 -9.82 0.93 13.19
CA ALA A 165 -8.91 1.76 12.42
C ALA A 165 -8.76 3.14 13.07
N GLY A 166 -7.67 3.81 12.74
CA GLY A 166 -7.43 5.17 13.19
C GLY A 166 -6.58 5.95 12.21
N VAL A 167 -6.75 7.27 12.25
CA VAL A 167 -5.97 8.24 11.49
C VAL A 167 -5.56 9.37 12.43
N ASN A 168 -4.26 9.62 12.51
CA ASN A 168 -3.71 10.81 13.13
C ASN A 168 -3.31 11.82 12.05
N VAL A 169 -3.71 13.08 12.24
CA VAL A 169 -3.37 14.21 11.36
C VAL A 169 -2.53 15.18 12.18
N LEU A 170 -1.27 15.37 11.80
CA LEU A 170 -0.45 16.48 12.29
C LEU A 170 -0.69 17.69 11.41
N VAL A 171 -0.99 18.84 12.00
CA VAL A 171 -1.26 20.11 11.30
C VAL A 171 -0.28 21.16 11.79
N TRP A 172 0.45 21.82 10.90
CA TRP A 172 1.42 22.87 11.25
C TRP A 172 1.42 24.01 10.23
N GLY A 173 2.14 25.10 10.50
CA GLY A 173 2.24 26.25 9.61
C GLY A 173 0.97 27.10 9.52
N HIS A 174 0.02 26.89 10.45
CA HIS A 174 -1.25 27.60 10.50
C HIS A 174 -1.22 28.89 11.33
N GLU A 175 -0.14 29.14 12.09
CA GLU A 175 0.08 30.36 12.89
C GLU A 175 -1.05 30.72 13.89
N ILE A 176 -1.79 29.72 14.38
CA ILE A 176 -2.86 29.91 15.39
C ILE A 176 -2.38 29.39 16.74
N GLU A 177 -2.63 30.18 17.79
CA GLU A 177 -2.32 29.83 19.18
C GLU A 177 -3.48 29.11 19.87
N ALA A 178 -3.16 28.25 20.84
CA ALA A 178 -4.19 27.56 21.64
C ALA A 178 -5.05 28.51 22.48
N SER A 179 -4.56 29.72 22.73
CA SER A 179 -5.26 30.80 23.44
C SER A 179 -6.15 31.67 22.52
N ASP A 180 -6.20 31.42 21.21
CA ASP A 180 -7.06 32.16 20.29
C ASP A 180 -8.55 31.98 20.68
N ASN A 181 -9.30 33.07 20.75
CA ASN A 181 -10.72 33.07 21.15
C ASN A 181 -11.61 32.18 20.28
N ARG A 182 -11.22 31.95 19.01
CA ARG A 182 -11.92 31.04 18.09
C ARG A 182 -11.64 29.57 18.41
N VAL A 183 -10.48 29.29 19.01
CA VAL A 183 -9.96 27.94 19.27
C VAL A 183 -10.38 27.41 20.63
N VAL A 184 -10.29 28.24 21.68
CA VAL A 184 -10.63 27.87 23.06
C VAL A 184 -11.94 27.06 23.17
N PRO A 185 -13.07 27.50 22.59
CA PRO A 185 -14.31 26.73 22.69
C PRO A 185 -14.27 25.40 21.91
N LEU A 186 -13.52 25.33 20.82
CA LEU A 186 -13.41 24.13 19.97
C LEU A 186 -12.41 23.10 20.51
N LEU A 187 -11.50 23.53 21.40
CA LEU A 187 -10.48 22.70 22.03
C LEU A 187 -10.95 22.10 23.37
N ALA A 188 -11.98 22.69 23.99
CA ALA A 188 -12.49 22.29 25.30
C ALA A 188 -12.81 20.78 25.37
N GLY A 189 -12.23 20.09 26.35
CA GLY A 189 -12.45 18.67 26.60
C GLY A 189 -11.70 17.72 25.64
N ARG A 190 -10.86 18.23 24.74
CA ARG A 190 -10.14 17.41 23.74
C ARG A 190 -8.66 17.19 24.06
N THR A 191 -8.08 17.99 24.93
CA THR A 191 -6.63 17.96 25.24
C THR A 191 -6.23 16.98 26.33
N ASP A 192 -7.18 16.58 27.17
CA ASP A 192 -6.87 15.92 28.44
C ASP A 192 -7.37 14.46 28.48
N ASP A 193 -7.76 13.88 27.34
CA ASP A 193 -8.19 12.49 27.27
C ASP A 193 -6.99 11.52 27.38
N PRO A 194 -6.78 10.85 28.54
CA PRO A 194 -5.62 9.97 28.74
C PRO A 194 -5.65 8.71 27.86
N LEU A 195 -6.80 8.39 27.25
CA LEU A 195 -6.98 7.21 26.43
C LEU A 195 -6.75 7.48 24.93
N PHE A 196 -6.59 8.74 24.56
CA PHE A 196 -6.34 9.17 23.17
C PHE A 196 -7.36 8.57 22.18
N THR A 197 -8.64 8.67 22.56
CA THR A 197 -9.81 8.24 21.80
C THR A 197 -10.16 9.24 20.70
N SER A 198 -11.13 8.88 19.86
CA SER A 198 -11.51 9.66 18.70
C SER A 198 -11.81 11.13 19.05
N ARG A 199 -11.34 12.05 18.19
CA ARG A 199 -11.39 13.52 18.33
C ARG A 199 -10.49 14.12 19.41
N SER A 200 -9.65 13.34 20.08
CA SER A 200 -8.58 13.90 20.92
C SER A 200 -7.64 14.82 20.12
N VAL A 201 -7.16 15.87 20.77
CA VAL A 201 -6.22 16.85 20.21
C VAL A 201 -5.03 17.00 21.14
N ARG A 202 -3.81 17.12 20.59
CA ARG A 202 -2.62 17.48 21.33
C ARG A 202 -1.87 18.60 20.63
N VAL A 203 -1.37 19.54 21.42
CA VAL A 203 -0.63 20.70 20.91
C VAL A 203 0.85 20.47 21.20
N GLY A 204 1.65 20.35 20.16
CA GLY A 204 3.10 20.21 20.28
C GLY A 204 3.75 21.44 20.91
N SER A 205 4.77 21.22 21.72
CA SER A 205 5.42 22.27 22.51
C SER A 205 6.40 23.15 21.71
N ALA A 206 7.05 22.61 20.67
CA ALA A 206 8.13 23.30 19.96
C ALA A 206 7.74 23.93 18.61
N THR A 207 6.94 23.24 17.79
CA THR A 207 6.67 23.61 16.38
C THR A 207 5.28 24.17 16.13
N ARG A 208 4.45 24.30 17.19
CA ARG A 208 3.01 24.54 17.07
C ARG A 208 2.34 23.54 16.12
N ALA A 209 2.82 22.29 16.02
CA ALA A 209 2.12 21.24 15.31
C ALA A 209 1.01 20.66 16.20
N TRP A 210 -0.20 20.56 15.66
CA TRP A 210 -1.38 20.06 16.35
C TRP A 210 -1.68 18.65 15.87
N SER A 211 -1.83 17.71 16.78
CA SER A 211 -2.15 16.33 16.50
C SER A 211 -3.64 16.08 16.74
N PHE A 212 -4.35 15.69 15.69
CA PHE A 212 -5.75 15.27 15.72
C PHE A 212 -5.81 13.78 15.51
N VAL A 213 -6.61 13.06 16.30
CA VAL A 213 -6.83 11.64 16.07
C VAL A 213 -8.30 11.33 15.84
N TYR A 214 -8.57 10.47 14.87
CA TYR A 214 -9.90 9.97 14.55
C TYR A 214 -9.81 8.45 14.59
N LYS A 215 -10.67 7.80 15.37
CA LYS A 215 -10.65 6.37 15.57
C LYS A 215 -12.05 5.79 15.44
N ALA A 216 -12.10 4.55 14.99
CA ALA A 216 -13.29 3.72 15.00
C ALA A 216 -12.88 2.32 15.45
N ALA A 217 -13.70 1.70 16.31
CA ALA A 217 -13.54 0.32 16.73
C ALA A 217 -14.90 -0.35 16.79
N ALA A 218 -15.03 -1.49 16.14
CA ALA A 218 -16.23 -2.31 16.11
C ALA A 218 -15.82 -3.78 16.01
N GLU A 219 -16.29 -4.62 16.93
CA GLU A 219 -16.02 -6.07 16.90
C GLU A 219 -16.62 -6.74 15.65
N ILE A 220 -17.68 -6.15 15.09
CA ILE A 220 -18.36 -6.62 13.89
C ILE A 220 -18.67 -5.39 13.04
N GLY A 221 -18.19 -5.38 11.79
CA GLY A 221 -18.46 -4.32 10.82
C GLY A 221 -18.40 -4.84 9.39
N GLU A 222 -18.85 -4.01 8.45
CA GLU A 222 -18.66 -4.22 7.01
C GLU A 222 -17.48 -3.38 6.48
N LEU A 223 -16.96 -3.77 5.32
CA LEU A 223 -15.88 -3.04 4.65
C LEU A 223 -16.25 -1.57 4.44
N GLY A 224 -15.40 -0.65 4.93
CA GLY A 224 -15.60 0.79 4.81
C GLY A 224 -16.41 1.42 5.96
N ASP A 225 -16.84 0.64 6.96
CA ASP A 225 -17.55 1.18 8.12
C ASP A 225 -16.65 2.08 8.96
N ASN A 226 -15.44 1.63 9.28
CA ASN A 226 -14.49 2.40 10.08
C ASN A 226 -14.11 3.72 9.41
N THR A 227 -13.77 3.68 8.12
CA THR A 227 -13.40 4.88 7.37
C THR A 227 -14.57 5.83 7.19
N ARG A 228 -15.81 5.34 7.05
CA ARG A 228 -17.01 6.19 7.05
C ARG A 228 -17.17 6.93 8.38
N VAL A 229 -17.06 6.25 9.51
CA VAL A 229 -17.11 6.87 10.85
C VAL A 229 -16.02 7.94 11.00
N MET A 230 -14.79 7.62 10.60
CA MET A 230 -13.68 8.58 10.68
C MET A 230 -13.84 9.76 9.71
N ARG A 231 -14.37 9.54 8.49
CA ARG A 231 -14.69 10.61 7.53
C ARG A 231 -15.75 11.55 8.08
N ASP A 232 -16.80 11.03 8.71
CA ASP A 232 -17.85 11.85 9.33
C ASP A 232 -17.29 12.69 10.50
N ALA A 233 -16.38 12.11 11.29
CA ALA A 233 -15.69 12.82 12.36
C ALA A 233 -14.79 13.95 11.83
N VAL A 234 -14.02 13.70 10.75
CA VAL A 234 -13.20 14.71 10.06
C VAL A 234 -14.07 15.81 9.42
N ARG A 235 -15.15 15.43 8.73
CA ARG A 235 -16.07 16.37 8.07
C ARG A 235 -16.72 17.33 9.08
N SER A 236 -17.00 16.85 10.28
CA SER A 236 -17.64 17.62 11.35
C SER A 236 -16.66 18.27 12.32
N ASP A 237 -15.36 18.35 12.01
CA ASP A 237 -14.36 18.95 12.90
C ASP A 237 -14.03 20.40 12.54
N ASP A 238 -14.72 21.32 13.21
CA ASP A 238 -14.53 22.76 12.99
C ASP A 238 -13.16 23.28 13.43
N LEU A 239 -12.51 22.62 14.40
CA LEU A 239 -11.15 22.99 14.81
C LEU A 239 -10.15 22.62 13.72
N LEU A 240 -10.21 21.38 13.22
CA LEU A 240 -9.37 20.95 12.10
C LEU A 240 -9.58 21.88 10.91
N ARG A 241 -10.84 22.15 10.54
CA ARG A 241 -11.20 23.05 9.43
C ARG A 241 -10.59 24.44 9.61
N LEU A 242 -10.70 25.02 10.81
CA LEU A 242 -10.13 26.34 11.12
C LEU A 242 -8.62 26.37 10.86
N LEU A 243 -7.89 25.35 11.33
CA LEU A 243 -6.43 25.27 11.24
C LEU A 243 -5.95 25.04 9.81
N VAL A 244 -6.52 24.06 9.10
CA VAL A 244 -6.10 23.74 7.72
C VAL A 244 -6.47 24.83 6.72
N SER A 245 -7.45 25.69 7.06
CA SER A 245 -7.83 26.83 6.21
C SER A 245 -6.82 27.97 6.22
N GLN A 246 -5.88 27.99 7.17
CA GLN A 246 -4.91 29.08 7.25
C GLN A 246 -3.88 29.01 6.12
N PRO A 247 -3.45 30.16 5.56
CA PRO A 247 -2.38 30.19 4.57
C PRO A 247 -1.10 29.56 5.12
N GLY A 248 -0.51 28.64 4.34
CA GLY A 248 0.72 27.94 4.75
C GLY A 248 0.48 26.73 5.63
N ALA A 249 -0.76 26.44 6.03
CA ALA A 249 -1.08 25.22 6.76
C ALA A 249 -0.72 23.98 5.91
N ARG A 250 -0.05 23.04 6.56
CA ARG A 250 0.38 21.75 5.99
C ARG A 250 -0.08 20.64 6.91
N VAL A 251 -0.23 19.44 6.35
CA VAL A 251 -0.57 18.25 7.12
C VAL A 251 0.29 17.05 6.74
N SER A 252 0.43 16.15 7.70
CA SER A 252 0.92 14.79 7.49
C SER A 252 -0.01 13.84 8.22
N VAL A 253 -0.10 12.63 7.69
CA VAL A 253 -1.05 11.64 8.18
C VAL A 253 -0.33 10.34 8.50
N ILE A 254 -0.65 9.76 9.66
CA ILE A 254 -0.38 8.36 9.97
C ILE A 254 -1.73 7.69 10.20
N GLY A 255 -2.05 6.69 9.40
CA GLY A 255 -3.23 5.84 9.52
C GLY A 255 -2.87 4.40 9.79
N HIS A 256 -3.84 3.65 10.30
CA HIS A 256 -3.71 2.21 10.49
C HIS A 256 -5.09 1.55 10.47
N THR A 257 -5.17 0.35 9.89
CA THR A 257 -6.28 -0.58 10.13
C THR A 257 -5.75 -1.79 10.88
N ARG A 258 -6.34 -2.10 12.04
CA ARG A 258 -5.83 -3.05 13.03
C ARG A 258 -6.61 -4.35 13.01
N TRP A 259 -5.88 -5.45 13.10
CA TRP A 259 -6.41 -6.74 13.57
C TRP A 259 -5.84 -6.98 14.96
N ALA A 260 -6.70 -7.06 15.97
CA ALA A 260 -6.24 -7.16 17.35
C ALA A 260 -5.58 -8.53 17.64
N SER A 261 -4.26 -8.53 17.87
CA SER A 261 -3.46 -9.64 18.40
C SER A 261 -3.20 -9.45 19.90
N VAL A 262 -2.67 -8.28 20.29
CA VAL A 262 -2.39 -7.88 21.68
C VAL A 262 -3.29 -6.71 22.08
N GLY A 263 -4.17 -6.93 23.06
CA GLY A 263 -5.14 -5.95 23.57
C GLY A 263 -6.48 -5.97 22.85
N ILE A 264 -7.56 -5.72 23.57
CA ILE A 264 -8.94 -5.86 23.08
C ILE A 264 -9.25 -4.90 21.91
N ILE A 265 -10.38 -5.15 21.24
CA ILE A 265 -10.94 -4.27 20.22
C ILE A 265 -11.56 -3.06 20.92
N SER A 266 -10.89 -1.92 20.89
CA SER A 266 -11.39 -0.66 21.47
C SER A 266 -10.64 0.55 20.90
N GLU A 267 -11.23 1.74 20.96
CA GLU A 267 -10.56 2.97 20.49
C GLU A 267 -9.21 3.26 21.17
N PRO A 268 -9.03 3.05 22.49
CA PRO A 268 -7.73 3.24 23.14
C PRO A 268 -6.64 2.33 22.57
N ASN A 269 -7.00 1.15 22.05
CA ASN A 269 -6.08 0.19 21.44
C ASN A 269 -5.97 0.33 19.91
N ALA A 270 -6.85 1.11 19.29
CA ALA A 270 -6.75 1.41 17.86
C ALA A 270 -5.56 2.35 17.61
N HIS A 271 -4.74 2.02 16.62
CA HIS A 271 -3.58 2.82 16.23
C HIS A 271 -4.02 3.98 15.31
N PRO A 272 -3.31 5.11 15.29
CA PRO A 272 -2.08 5.39 16.04
C PRO A 272 -2.29 5.59 17.55
N VAL A 273 -1.27 5.20 18.32
CA VAL A 273 -1.16 5.47 19.77
C VAL A 273 -0.13 6.58 20.01
N ASN A 274 -0.29 7.36 21.09
CA ASN A 274 0.58 8.50 21.38
C ASN A 274 1.69 8.19 22.40
N SER A 275 2.62 9.12 22.64
CA SER A 275 3.74 8.96 23.59
C SER A 275 3.41 9.24 25.06
N GLU A 276 2.19 9.69 25.37
CA GLU A 276 1.87 10.21 26.71
C GLU A 276 1.80 9.10 27.78
N GLU A 277 2.21 9.47 28.99
CA GLU A 277 2.18 8.60 30.17
C GLU A 277 1.31 9.19 31.27
N VAL A 278 0.67 8.32 32.04
CA VAL A 278 -0.14 8.71 33.19
C VAL A 278 0.76 9.37 34.25
N GLY A 279 0.40 10.59 34.64
CA GLY A 279 1.11 11.35 35.66
C GLY A 279 2.45 11.95 35.18
N ALA A 280 2.75 11.90 33.88
CA ALA A 280 3.89 12.62 33.32
C ALA A 280 3.65 14.14 33.30
N ALA A 281 4.74 14.91 33.42
CA ALA A 281 4.69 16.35 33.32
C ALA A 281 4.37 16.78 31.87
N ALA A 282 3.65 17.89 31.72
CA ALA A 282 3.43 18.52 30.42
C ALA A 282 4.77 18.96 29.79
N GLY A 283 4.84 18.89 28.46
CA GLY A 283 5.99 19.38 27.69
C GLY A 283 7.00 18.33 27.24
N ALA A 284 6.77 17.04 27.52
CA ALA A 284 7.55 15.96 26.90
C ALA A 284 7.35 15.95 25.36
N PRO A 285 8.35 15.50 24.58
CA PRO A 285 8.21 15.33 23.13
C PRO A 285 7.00 14.49 22.77
N TYR A 286 6.16 15.01 21.88
CA TYR A 286 4.93 14.36 21.48
C TYR A 286 5.15 13.55 20.19
N LEU A 287 4.82 12.26 20.26
CA LEU A 287 4.91 11.34 19.12
C LEU A 287 3.64 10.50 19.02
N VAL A 288 3.36 10.05 17.81
CA VAL A 288 2.39 9.00 17.51
C VAL A 288 3.07 7.89 16.76
N ALA A 289 2.62 6.65 16.97
CA ALA A 289 3.09 5.51 16.21
C ALA A 289 1.95 4.53 15.88
N ALA A 290 2.15 3.80 14.78
CA ALA A 290 1.35 2.65 14.39
C ALA A 290 2.27 1.43 14.21
N LEU A 291 1.72 0.26 14.49
CA LEU A 291 2.41 -1.02 14.40
C LEU A 291 1.54 -2.01 13.64
N ASN A 292 2.13 -2.64 12.63
CA ASN A 292 1.62 -3.86 12.04
C ASN A 292 2.57 -5.00 12.42
N GLY A 293 2.04 -6.09 13.00
CA GLY A 293 2.82 -7.12 13.69
C GLY A 293 2.80 -6.95 15.21
N ASP A 294 3.70 -7.65 15.90
CA ASP A 294 3.72 -7.75 17.36
C ASP A 294 5.11 -7.45 17.94
N VAL A 295 5.17 -6.65 19.00
CA VAL A 295 6.36 -6.48 19.85
C VAL A 295 6.29 -7.50 20.99
N ASP A 296 6.94 -8.65 20.80
CA ASP A 296 6.85 -9.80 21.70
C ASP A 296 7.33 -9.45 23.13
N ASN A 297 8.35 -8.61 23.23
CA ASN A 297 8.96 -8.20 24.51
C ASN A 297 8.41 -6.88 25.08
N HIS A 298 7.24 -6.40 24.65
CA HIS A 298 6.65 -5.11 25.09
C HIS A 298 6.46 -5.03 26.62
N ALA A 299 6.06 -6.13 27.27
CA ALA A 299 5.85 -6.18 28.72
C ALA A 299 7.18 -5.99 29.48
N GLU A 300 8.26 -6.60 28.99
CA GLU A 300 9.60 -6.44 29.55
C GLU A 300 10.09 -5.00 29.40
N ILE A 301 9.90 -4.40 28.21
CA ILE A 301 10.29 -3.01 27.93
C ILE A 301 9.52 -2.04 28.84
N THR A 302 8.22 -2.25 29.01
CA THR A 302 7.37 -1.46 29.91
C THR A 302 7.91 -1.48 31.33
N LEU A 303 8.28 -2.66 31.85
CA LEU A 303 8.84 -2.82 33.18
C LEU A 303 10.24 -2.19 33.30
N ARG A 304 11.15 -2.53 32.39
CA ARG A 304 12.56 -2.10 32.39
C ARG A 304 12.69 -0.58 32.32
N ARG A 305 11.82 0.07 31.53
CA ARG A 305 11.79 1.53 31.37
C ARG A 305 10.81 2.22 32.33
N SER A 306 10.11 1.47 33.18
CA SER A 306 9.12 1.98 34.14
C SER A 306 8.03 2.85 33.49
N LEU A 307 7.59 2.47 32.30
CA LEU A 307 6.59 3.22 31.54
C LEU A 307 5.23 3.21 32.27
N LYS A 308 4.55 4.36 32.30
CA LYS A 308 3.24 4.53 32.95
C LYS A 308 2.13 4.65 31.91
N ILE A 309 1.69 3.49 31.42
CA ILE A 309 0.61 3.40 30.43
C ILE A 309 -0.75 3.36 31.13
N ALA A 310 -1.75 4.06 30.58
CA ALA A 310 -3.12 4.00 31.09
C ALA A 310 -3.70 2.59 30.92
N GLU A 311 -4.32 2.04 31.97
CA GLU A 311 -4.73 0.63 32.03
C GLU A 311 -5.62 0.14 30.86
N PRO A 312 -6.56 0.93 30.30
CA PRO A 312 -7.33 0.50 29.13
C PRO A 312 -6.52 0.35 27.83
N ILE A 313 -5.32 0.94 27.76
CA ILE A 313 -4.39 0.80 26.63
C ILE A 313 -3.53 -0.44 26.89
N THR A 314 -3.88 -1.52 26.24
CA THR A 314 -3.26 -2.85 26.38
C THR A 314 -2.49 -3.28 25.13
N THR A 315 -2.56 -2.53 24.03
CA THR A 315 -1.74 -2.79 22.83
C THR A 315 -0.26 -2.57 23.12
N ASP A 316 0.53 -3.54 22.70
CA ASP A 316 1.98 -3.54 22.64
C ASP A 316 2.56 -2.30 21.94
N ALA A 317 1.92 -1.81 20.87
CA ALA A 317 2.35 -0.63 20.12
C ALA A 317 2.58 0.63 20.96
N LYS A 318 1.94 0.74 22.13
CA LYS A 318 2.07 1.91 23.02
C LYS A 318 3.49 2.07 23.56
N VAL A 319 4.29 1.01 23.66
CA VAL A 319 5.69 1.13 24.10
C VAL A 319 6.55 1.93 23.13
N ILE A 320 6.18 1.96 21.84
CA ILE A 320 6.95 2.58 20.76
C ILE A 320 7.08 4.11 20.95
N PRO A 321 6.00 4.91 20.84
CA PRO A 321 6.13 6.36 20.92
C PRO A 321 6.56 6.81 22.33
N THR A 322 6.20 6.03 23.36
CA THR A 322 6.53 6.31 24.76
C THR A 322 8.03 6.18 25.01
N ALA A 323 8.66 5.08 24.57
CA ALA A 323 10.10 4.87 24.74
C ALA A 323 10.92 5.89 23.92
N VAL A 324 10.49 6.22 22.70
CA VAL A 324 11.13 7.27 21.89
C VAL A 324 11.07 8.62 22.58
N SER A 325 9.91 9.03 23.09
CA SER A 325 9.76 10.32 23.81
C SER A 325 10.68 10.41 25.04
N ARG A 326 10.85 9.30 25.78
CA ARG A 326 11.79 9.24 26.92
C ARG A 326 13.24 9.42 26.52
N LEU A 327 13.68 8.81 25.42
CA LEU A 327 15.04 8.96 24.93
C LEU A 327 15.31 10.38 24.43
N ILE A 328 14.36 11.01 23.74
CA ILE A 328 14.47 12.42 23.33
C ILE A 328 14.55 13.32 24.55
N SER A 329 13.71 13.09 25.56
CA SER A 329 13.78 13.81 26.84
C SER A 329 15.12 13.63 27.56
N GLY A 330 15.82 12.51 27.30
CA GLY A 330 17.16 12.22 27.78
C GLY A 330 18.29 12.83 26.94
N GLY A 331 17.97 13.57 25.87
CA GLY A 331 18.94 14.28 25.02
C GLY A 331 19.28 13.59 23.69
N SER A 332 18.67 12.46 23.35
CA SER A 332 18.83 11.84 22.03
C SER A 332 18.15 12.66 20.94
N SER A 333 18.70 12.64 19.72
CA SER A 333 17.98 13.15 18.55
C SER A 333 16.76 12.25 18.25
N LEU A 334 15.78 12.78 17.52
CA LEU A 334 14.56 12.05 17.15
C LEU A 334 14.88 10.71 16.45
N GLU A 335 15.75 10.75 15.45
CA GLU A 335 16.11 9.57 14.66
C GLU A 335 16.88 8.53 15.49
N GLU A 336 17.80 8.97 16.34
CA GLU A 336 18.58 8.07 17.20
C GLU A 336 17.69 7.47 18.31
N ALA A 337 16.79 8.27 18.89
CA ALA A 337 15.80 7.78 19.84
C ALA A 337 14.88 6.73 19.22
N PHE A 338 14.44 6.95 17.98
CA PHE A 338 13.66 5.97 17.23
C PHE A 338 14.47 4.71 16.96
N ARG A 339 15.67 4.81 16.38
CA ARG A 339 16.57 3.68 16.08
C ARG A 339 16.88 2.84 17.31
N ALA A 340 17.27 3.48 18.42
CA ALA A 340 17.60 2.81 19.66
C ALA A 340 16.38 2.06 20.23
N THR A 341 15.20 2.69 20.18
CA THR A 341 13.94 2.06 20.64
C THR A 341 13.59 0.83 19.81
N VAL A 342 13.54 0.95 18.49
CA VAL A 342 13.13 -0.18 17.63
C VAL A 342 14.15 -1.32 17.64
N SER A 343 15.43 -1.02 17.90
CA SER A 343 16.49 -2.02 18.03
C SER A 343 16.26 -3.02 19.16
N GLU A 344 15.58 -2.61 20.23
CA GLU A 344 15.27 -3.44 21.38
C GLU A 344 14.09 -4.40 21.15
N PHE A 345 13.31 -4.23 20.08
CA PHE A 345 12.09 -5.01 19.87
C PHE A 345 12.36 -6.42 19.37
N GLU A 346 11.72 -7.38 20.01
CA GLU A 346 11.63 -8.77 19.54
C GLU A 346 10.29 -8.98 18.83
N GLY A 347 10.27 -9.88 17.84
CA GLY A 347 9.10 -10.17 17.02
C GLY A 347 9.22 -9.71 15.57
N SER A 348 8.13 -9.80 14.83
CA SER A 348 8.03 -9.29 13.45
C SER A 348 7.19 -8.03 13.44
N VAL A 349 7.83 -6.90 13.13
CA VAL A 349 7.24 -5.57 13.28
C VAL A 349 7.45 -4.74 12.03
N ALA A 350 6.39 -4.06 11.61
CA ALA A 350 6.40 -2.92 10.71
C ALA A 350 5.88 -1.71 11.51
N ILE A 351 6.69 -0.66 11.64
CA ILE A 351 6.40 0.48 12.51
C ILE A 351 6.45 1.75 11.67
N ALA A 352 5.53 2.66 11.93
CA ALA A 352 5.63 4.04 11.51
C ALA A 352 5.45 4.96 12.71
N ALA A 353 6.27 6.01 12.80
CA ALA A 353 6.19 7.02 13.83
C ALA A 353 6.36 8.43 13.25
N ALA A 354 5.63 9.39 13.83
CA ALA A 354 5.82 10.81 13.57
C ALA A 354 5.86 11.58 14.88
N SER A 355 6.58 12.70 14.87
CA SER A 355 6.68 13.61 16.00
C SER A 355 6.03 14.94 15.66
N ALA A 356 5.34 15.55 16.63
CA ALA A 356 4.88 16.92 16.48
C ALA A 356 6.06 17.89 16.30
N ASP A 357 7.25 17.59 16.85
CA ASP A 357 8.43 18.47 16.75
C ASP A 357 9.12 18.40 15.37
N ALA A 358 8.79 17.38 14.56
CA ALA A 358 9.24 17.24 13.18
C ALA A 358 8.08 16.71 12.32
N PRO A 359 6.99 17.49 12.14
CA PRO A 359 5.73 16.98 11.63
C PRO A 359 5.77 16.62 10.14
N ASN A 360 6.80 17.10 9.44
CA ASN A 360 7.06 16.79 8.03
C ASN A 360 8.00 15.59 7.82
N THR A 361 8.33 14.85 8.88
CA THR A 361 9.20 13.67 8.82
C THR A 361 8.45 12.46 9.36
N VAL A 362 8.52 11.35 8.63
CA VAL A 362 8.02 10.04 9.08
C VAL A 362 9.19 9.06 9.18
N MET A 363 9.25 8.33 10.28
CA MET A 363 10.24 7.28 10.50
C MET A 363 9.57 5.92 10.45
N LEU A 364 10.17 5.01 9.71
CA LEU A 364 9.69 3.66 9.47
C LEU A 364 10.72 2.65 9.98
N ALA A 365 10.27 1.52 10.51
CA ALA A 365 11.14 0.41 10.85
C ALA A 365 10.48 -0.92 10.45
N LEU A 366 11.27 -1.84 9.90
CA LEU A 366 10.82 -3.17 9.51
C LEU A 366 11.80 -4.22 10.02
N ARG A 367 11.29 -5.24 10.72
CA ARG A 367 12.06 -6.39 11.21
C ARG A 367 11.27 -7.68 11.03
N GLY A 368 11.96 -8.72 10.56
CA GLY A 368 11.36 -10.01 10.22
C GLY A 368 10.63 -9.99 8.87
N SER A 369 10.17 -11.16 8.44
CA SER A 369 9.56 -11.39 7.12
C SER A 369 8.03 -11.43 7.13
N GLY A 370 7.39 -11.33 8.30
CA GLY A 370 5.93 -11.46 8.43
C GLY A 370 5.14 -10.20 8.04
N GLN A 371 5.81 -9.05 7.96
CA GLN A 371 5.19 -7.75 7.70
C GLN A 371 5.86 -7.03 6.52
N GLY A 372 5.16 -6.07 5.92
CA GLY A 372 5.65 -5.29 4.79
C GLY A 372 5.46 -3.79 4.98
N LEU A 373 6.34 -3.02 4.35
CA LEU A 373 6.21 -1.58 4.13
C LEU A 373 6.71 -1.24 2.72
N CYS A 374 5.89 -0.48 2.01
CA CYS A 374 6.18 0.13 0.72
C CYS A 374 6.17 1.66 0.88
N VAL A 375 7.09 2.35 0.20
CA VAL A 375 7.10 3.81 0.10
C VAL A 375 6.93 4.20 -1.36
N GLY A 376 5.71 4.61 -1.72
CA GLY A 376 5.37 5.13 -3.03
C GLY A 376 5.97 6.51 -3.28
N LEU A 377 6.55 6.68 -4.45
CA LEU A 377 7.11 7.94 -4.94
C LEU A 377 6.09 8.58 -5.89
N ALA A 378 5.26 9.48 -5.35
CA ALA A 378 4.21 10.17 -6.11
C ALA A 378 4.53 11.66 -6.22
N GLU A 379 3.89 12.35 -7.16
CA GLU A 379 4.12 13.79 -7.34
C GLU A 379 3.88 14.57 -6.04
N ASP A 380 4.95 15.22 -5.57
CA ASP A 380 4.99 16.07 -4.38
C ASP A 380 4.54 15.36 -3.08
N ARG A 381 4.56 14.02 -3.05
CA ARG A 381 4.18 13.23 -1.87
C ARG A 381 4.91 11.89 -1.76
N PHE A 382 5.13 11.45 -0.53
CA PHE A 382 5.38 10.05 -0.24
C PHE A 382 4.13 9.42 0.35
N ILE A 383 3.81 8.22 -0.13
CA ILE A 383 2.73 7.40 0.41
C ILE A 383 3.34 6.11 0.93
N VAL A 384 3.33 5.95 2.24
CA VAL A 384 3.73 4.73 2.90
C VAL A 384 2.50 3.83 3.04
N ALA A 385 2.63 2.57 2.68
CA ALA A 385 1.59 1.58 2.92
C ALA A 385 2.20 0.23 3.27
N SER A 386 1.52 -0.61 4.07
CA SER A 386 2.02 -1.97 4.32
C SER A 386 2.07 -2.85 3.07
N GLU A 387 1.28 -2.52 2.05
CA GLU A 387 1.28 -3.21 0.76
C GLU A 387 1.13 -2.24 -0.42
N PRO A 388 1.57 -2.61 -1.64
CA PRO A 388 1.48 -1.76 -2.83
C PRO A 388 0.06 -1.24 -3.11
N TYR A 389 -0.98 -1.98 -2.70
CA TYR A 389 -2.38 -1.57 -2.86
C TYR A 389 -2.70 -0.18 -2.28
N GLY A 390 -2.00 0.22 -1.22
CA GLY A 390 -2.16 1.54 -0.62
C GLY A 390 -1.43 2.67 -1.34
N VAL A 391 -0.56 2.37 -2.32
CA VAL A 391 0.25 3.37 -3.06
C VAL A 391 -0.18 3.53 -4.52
N VAL A 392 -0.70 2.45 -5.14
CA VAL A 392 -0.99 2.37 -6.59
C VAL A 392 -2.05 3.33 -7.10
N GLU A 393 -2.82 3.96 -6.20
CA GLU A 393 -3.71 5.04 -6.57
C GLU A 393 -2.93 6.23 -7.14
N GLU A 394 -1.79 6.63 -6.57
CA GLU A 394 -1.07 7.83 -7.03
C GLU A 394 0.19 7.50 -7.84
N THR A 395 0.80 6.34 -7.60
CA THR A 395 2.05 5.96 -8.26
C THR A 395 2.20 4.45 -8.33
N LEU A 396 2.73 3.96 -9.46
CA LEU A 396 3.16 2.57 -9.58
C LEU A 396 4.58 2.36 -9.07
N GLY A 397 5.38 3.43 -8.92
CA GLY A 397 6.77 3.36 -8.47
C GLY A 397 6.89 3.41 -6.95
N TYR A 398 7.49 2.39 -6.34
CA TYR A 398 7.67 2.34 -4.89
C TYR A 398 8.97 1.65 -4.46
N LEU A 399 9.44 1.98 -3.26
CA LEU A 399 10.50 1.25 -2.56
C LEU A 399 9.87 0.19 -1.65
N ARG A 400 10.39 -1.04 -1.61
CA ARG A 400 9.99 -2.07 -0.65
C ARG A 400 11.06 -2.19 0.42
N MET A 401 10.67 -2.11 1.70
CA MET A 401 11.59 -2.40 2.80
C MET A 401 11.78 -3.92 2.95
N ASP A 402 12.97 -4.32 3.38
CA ASP A 402 13.34 -5.71 3.69
C ASP A 402 13.68 -5.83 5.19
N GLY A 403 12.84 -6.56 5.93
CA GLY A 403 12.98 -6.77 7.37
C GLY A 403 13.99 -7.85 7.76
N GLU A 404 14.52 -8.61 6.80
CA GLU A 404 15.51 -9.67 7.02
C GLU A 404 16.89 -9.33 6.46
N ALA A 405 16.99 -8.32 5.60
CA ALA A 405 18.24 -7.82 5.04
C ALA A 405 19.29 -7.53 6.12
N LEU A 406 20.53 -7.90 5.82
CA LEU A 406 21.71 -7.47 6.55
C LEU A 406 22.38 -6.36 5.73
N ALA A 407 22.72 -5.24 6.36
CA ALA A 407 23.54 -4.23 5.68
C ALA A 407 24.99 -4.69 5.51
N LEU A 408 25.45 -5.60 6.37
CA LEU A 408 26.76 -6.23 6.31
C LEU A 408 26.59 -7.72 6.63
N ASP A 409 27.03 -8.60 5.72
CA ASP A 409 26.82 -10.06 5.81
C ASP A 409 27.23 -10.69 7.14
N ASN A 410 28.25 -10.13 7.80
CA ASN A 410 28.82 -10.65 9.04
C ASN A 410 28.40 -9.88 10.31
N ASP A 411 27.41 -8.98 10.21
CA ASP A 411 26.92 -8.23 11.37
C ASP A 411 25.41 -8.49 11.59
N PRO A 412 25.04 -9.49 12.40
CA PRO A 412 23.65 -9.78 12.74
C PRO A 412 22.91 -8.61 13.39
N SER A 413 23.63 -7.66 14.02
CA SER A 413 23.01 -6.47 14.62
C SER A 413 22.51 -5.48 13.58
N SER A 414 22.94 -5.63 12.31
CA SER A 414 22.46 -4.84 11.18
C SER A 414 21.10 -5.29 10.63
N ARG A 415 20.56 -6.42 11.10
CA ARG A 415 19.36 -7.05 10.52
C ARG A 415 18.13 -6.16 10.59
N GLY A 416 17.43 -6.07 9.45
CA GLY A 416 16.24 -5.26 9.25
C GLY A 416 16.59 -3.83 8.82
N GLN A 417 15.55 -3.06 8.54
CA GLN A 417 15.70 -1.73 7.95
C GLN A 417 14.94 -0.66 8.73
N ILE A 418 15.51 0.54 8.77
CA ILE A 418 14.91 1.77 9.26
C ILE A 418 14.96 2.77 8.12
N MET A 419 13.84 3.41 7.81
CA MET A 419 13.74 4.39 6.76
C MET A 419 13.22 5.71 7.31
N VAL A 420 13.88 6.82 6.96
CA VAL A 420 13.42 8.17 7.30
C VAL A 420 12.99 8.86 6.01
N VAL A 421 11.76 9.38 6.03
CA VAL A 421 11.12 10.03 4.89
C VAL A 421 10.92 11.51 5.22
N ASN A 422 11.53 12.39 4.42
CA ASN A 422 11.45 13.84 4.57
C ASN A 422 10.48 14.45 3.56
N GLY A 423 9.36 14.98 4.05
CA GLY A 423 8.30 15.55 3.23
C GLY A 423 8.69 16.82 2.48
N ASP A 424 9.83 17.48 2.73
CA ASP A 424 10.27 18.63 1.91
C ASP A 424 10.78 18.21 0.53
N LEU A 425 11.23 16.94 0.41
CA LEU A 425 11.65 16.31 -0.85
C LEU A 425 10.64 15.26 -1.31
N ALA A 426 9.37 15.44 -0.95
CA ALA A 426 8.33 14.45 -1.20
C ALA A 426 8.18 14.12 -2.70
N GLY A 427 8.17 12.82 -3.00
CA GLY A 427 8.13 12.29 -4.36
C GLY A 427 9.50 12.03 -4.99
N GLU A 428 10.59 12.51 -4.39
CA GLU A 428 11.94 12.34 -4.90
C GLU A 428 12.73 11.32 -4.07
N LEU A 429 13.50 10.45 -4.72
CA LEU A 429 14.31 9.45 -4.01
C LEU A 429 15.26 10.07 -2.97
N GLY A 430 15.76 11.29 -3.21
CA GLY A 430 16.63 12.02 -2.27
C GLY A 430 15.96 12.41 -0.95
N GLY A 431 14.62 12.37 -0.87
CA GLY A 431 13.87 12.56 0.37
C GLY A 431 13.79 11.32 1.25
N VAL A 432 14.39 10.21 0.84
CA VAL A 432 14.38 8.94 1.56
C VAL A 432 15.79 8.56 1.99
N ARG A 433 15.96 8.19 3.26
CA ARG A 433 17.21 7.65 3.78
C ARG A 433 16.97 6.30 4.44
N LEU A 434 17.80 5.32 4.10
CA LEU A 434 17.70 3.96 4.60
C LEU A 434 18.90 3.62 5.49
N LEU A 435 18.63 2.96 6.59
CA LEU A 435 19.60 2.55 7.60
C LEU A 435 19.34 1.11 8.04
N ALA A 436 20.39 0.44 8.49
CA ALA A 436 20.27 -0.76 9.31
C ALA A 436 20.05 -0.41 10.79
N TYR A 437 19.62 -1.40 11.58
CA TYR A 437 19.39 -1.23 13.01
C TYR A 437 20.65 -0.86 13.81
N ASN A 438 21.84 -1.29 13.36
CA ASN A 438 23.12 -0.89 13.95
C ASN A 438 23.52 0.57 13.63
N GLY A 439 22.75 1.29 12.79
CA GLY A 439 22.99 2.67 12.39
C GLY A 439 23.78 2.85 11.10
N SER A 440 24.23 1.77 10.45
CA SER A 440 24.88 1.86 9.14
C SER A 440 23.92 2.34 8.06
N ASN A 441 24.36 3.27 7.20
CA ASN A 441 23.57 3.70 6.06
C ASN A 441 23.52 2.61 4.99
N ILE A 442 22.35 2.45 4.35
CA ILE A 442 22.14 1.58 3.19
C ILE A 442 21.94 2.50 1.99
N ALA A 443 22.72 2.28 0.94
CA ALA A 443 22.64 3.08 -0.28
C ALA A 443 21.31 2.82 -1.01
N LEU A 444 20.68 3.88 -1.49
CA LEU A 444 19.49 3.82 -2.35
C LEU A 444 19.80 4.48 -3.68
N ASP A 445 19.33 3.84 -4.76
CA ASP A 445 19.38 4.37 -6.12
C ASP A 445 18.11 3.99 -6.89
N GLN A 446 18.03 4.42 -8.15
CA GLN A 446 16.86 4.20 -9.01
C GLN A 446 16.55 2.71 -9.25
N SER A 447 17.52 1.81 -9.13
CA SER A 447 17.29 0.36 -9.33
C SER A 447 16.47 -0.28 -8.20
N HIS A 448 16.37 0.40 -7.06
CA HIS A 448 15.55 -0.04 -5.93
C HIS A 448 14.06 0.28 -6.11
N ILE A 449 13.70 1.08 -7.11
CA ILE A 449 12.30 1.43 -7.39
C ILE A 449 11.65 0.29 -8.15
N ILE A 450 10.65 -0.33 -7.52
CA ILE A 450 9.83 -1.38 -8.09
C ILE A 450 8.61 -0.73 -8.76
N THR A 451 8.27 -1.22 -9.94
CA THR A 451 7.00 -0.87 -10.61
C THR A 451 5.94 -1.88 -10.22
N ALA A 452 4.85 -1.42 -9.63
CA ALA A 452 3.71 -2.26 -9.30
C ALA A 452 3.05 -2.82 -10.56
N GLU A 453 2.78 -4.11 -10.56
CA GLU A 453 2.06 -4.83 -11.63
C GLU A 453 0.55 -4.91 -11.37
N VAL A 454 0.07 -4.16 -10.38
CA VAL A 454 -1.33 -4.13 -9.94
C VAL A 454 -1.82 -2.69 -9.94
N THR A 455 -3.09 -2.51 -10.33
CA THR A 455 -3.76 -1.21 -10.34
C THR A 455 -4.93 -1.19 -9.37
N THR A 456 -5.51 -0.01 -9.14
CA THR A 456 -6.74 0.15 -8.35
C THR A 456 -7.93 -0.60 -8.95
N ARG A 457 -7.96 -0.81 -10.27
CA ARG A 457 -9.00 -1.59 -10.96
C ARG A 457 -8.96 -3.06 -10.56
N ASP A 458 -7.77 -3.64 -10.46
CA ASP A 458 -7.61 -5.08 -10.22
C ASP A 458 -8.05 -5.47 -8.80
N ILE A 459 -7.85 -4.54 -7.84
CA ILE A 459 -8.21 -4.72 -6.42
C ILE A 459 -9.59 -4.17 -6.04
N ASP A 460 -10.37 -3.68 -6.99
CA ASP A 460 -11.73 -3.21 -6.71
C ASP A 460 -12.69 -4.37 -6.42
N ARG A 461 -13.59 -4.21 -5.45
CA ARG A 461 -14.58 -5.25 -5.12
C ARG A 461 -15.78 -5.23 -6.09
N GLY A 462 -16.01 -4.13 -6.79
CA GLY A 462 -17.19 -3.90 -7.61
C GLY A 462 -18.48 -3.93 -6.78
N ALA A 463 -19.58 -4.35 -7.40
CA ALA A 463 -20.88 -4.46 -6.75
C ALA A 463 -21.01 -5.67 -5.79
N HIS A 464 -19.94 -6.45 -5.61
CA HIS A 464 -19.97 -7.67 -4.81
C HIS A 464 -19.94 -7.36 -3.31
N LYS A 465 -20.68 -8.15 -2.51
CA LYS A 465 -20.65 -8.00 -1.05
C LYS A 465 -19.28 -8.37 -0.46
N HIS A 466 -18.60 -9.36 -1.02
CA HIS A 466 -17.27 -9.80 -0.56
C HIS A 466 -16.38 -10.18 -1.76
N PHE A 467 -15.06 -9.99 -1.63
CA PHE A 467 -14.07 -10.38 -2.66
C PHE A 467 -14.19 -11.84 -3.09
N LEU A 468 -14.47 -12.76 -2.16
CA LEU A 468 -14.70 -14.18 -2.50
C LEU A 468 -15.85 -14.35 -3.52
N SER A 469 -16.92 -13.58 -3.39
CA SER A 469 -18.04 -13.66 -4.34
C SER A 469 -17.70 -13.05 -5.71
N LYS A 470 -16.84 -12.03 -5.75
CA LYS A 470 -16.26 -11.48 -6.99
C LYS A 470 -15.40 -12.55 -7.67
N GLU A 471 -14.41 -13.10 -6.96
CA GLU A 471 -13.46 -14.07 -7.49
C GLU A 471 -14.13 -15.34 -8.02
N ILE A 472 -15.15 -15.87 -7.31
CA ILE A 472 -15.94 -17.02 -7.78
C ILE A 472 -16.69 -16.67 -9.08
N ALA A 473 -17.32 -15.49 -9.14
CA ALA A 473 -18.07 -15.05 -10.32
C ALA A 473 -17.15 -14.80 -11.53
N GLU A 474 -15.94 -14.31 -11.29
CA GLU A 474 -14.94 -14.00 -12.32
C GLU A 474 -14.19 -15.23 -12.84
N ALA A 475 -14.17 -16.34 -12.08
CA ALA A 475 -13.40 -17.54 -12.38
C ALA A 475 -13.53 -18.06 -13.83
N PRO A 476 -14.72 -18.11 -14.47
CA PRO A 476 -14.82 -18.55 -15.87
C PRO A 476 -14.07 -17.63 -16.84
N SER A 477 -14.13 -16.31 -16.61
CA SER A 477 -13.43 -15.32 -17.44
C SER A 477 -11.92 -15.37 -17.20
N SER A 478 -11.49 -15.51 -15.94
CA SER A 478 -10.08 -15.66 -15.56
C SER A 478 -9.48 -16.91 -16.17
N PHE A 479 -10.20 -18.04 -16.15
CA PHE A 479 -9.75 -19.28 -16.80
C PHE A 479 -9.59 -19.10 -18.32
N ARG A 480 -10.56 -18.46 -18.99
CA ARG A 480 -10.47 -18.18 -20.43
C ARG A 480 -9.29 -17.27 -20.76
N LYS A 481 -9.03 -16.24 -19.94
CA LYS A 481 -7.86 -15.36 -20.08
C LYS A 481 -6.55 -16.14 -19.92
N THR A 482 -6.45 -17.03 -18.94
CA THR A 482 -5.25 -17.86 -18.71
C THR A 482 -4.90 -18.74 -19.92
N LEU A 483 -5.90 -19.25 -20.65
CA LEU A 483 -5.70 -20.10 -21.83
C LEU A 483 -5.52 -19.34 -23.14
N ARG A 484 -5.85 -18.04 -23.18
CA ARG A 484 -5.85 -17.22 -24.39
C ARG A 484 -4.44 -17.14 -24.98
N GLY A 485 -4.30 -17.44 -26.27
CA GLY A 485 -3.00 -17.51 -26.96
C GLY A 485 -2.15 -18.75 -26.63
N LYS A 486 -2.51 -19.52 -25.60
CA LYS A 486 -1.73 -20.69 -25.15
C LYS A 486 -2.20 -22.03 -25.73
N ILE A 487 -3.29 -22.03 -26.47
CA ILE A 487 -3.82 -23.20 -27.18
C ILE A 487 -4.02 -22.81 -28.64
N ALA A 488 -3.42 -23.56 -29.55
CA ALA A 488 -3.58 -23.43 -30.99
C ALA A 488 -4.22 -24.69 -31.56
N GLU A 489 -5.08 -24.56 -32.56
CA GLU A 489 -5.61 -25.69 -33.31
C GLU A 489 -4.80 -25.88 -34.58
N ASN A 490 -4.12 -27.02 -34.70
CA ASN A 490 -3.41 -27.43 -35.91
C ASN A 490 -4.00 -28.76 -36.39
N ASP A 491 -4.49 -28.80 -37.62
CA ASP A 491 -5.09 -29.99 -38.25
C ASP A 491 -6.23 -30.63 -37.44
N GLY A 492 -7.08 -29.83 -36.80
CA GLY A 492 -8.18 -30.31 -35.95
C GLY A 492 -7.74 -30.83 -34.58
N VAL A 493 -6.47 -30.65 -34.21
CA VAL A 493 -5.90 -31.06 -32.91
C VAL A 493 -5.46 -29.83 -32.13
N LEU A 494 -5.97 -29.68 -30.92
CA LEU A 494 -5.52 -28.66 -29.98
C LEU A 494 -4.11 -28.99 -29.48
N ARG A 495 -3.21 -28.02 -29.61
CA ARG A 495 -1.83 -28.09 -29.11
C ARG A 495 -1.55 -26.90 -28.20
N ALA A 496 -0.75 -27.13 -27.17
CA ALA A 496 -0.21 -26.05 -26.37
C ALA A 496 0.73 -25.19 -27.24
N SER A 497 0.56 -23.87 -27.16
CA SER A 497 1.40 -22.87 -27.84
C SER A 497 2.04 -22.02 -26.75
N LEU A 498 3.20 -22.45 -26.27
CA LEU A 498 3.97 -21.79 -25.22
C LEU A 498 5.29 -21.30 -25.83
N ASP A 499 5.65 -20.04 -25.58
CA ASP A 499 6.94 -19.50 -26.00
C ASP A 499 8.05 -19.80 -24.97
N GLU A 500 9.29 -19.44 -25.33
CA GLU A 500 10.47 -19.66 -24.50
C GLU A 500 10.48 -18.84 -23.20
N SER A 501 9.66 -17.79 -23.07
CA SER A 501 9.51 -17.05 -21.82
C SER A 501 8.71 -17.85 -20.78
N ILE A 502 7.79 -18.71 -21.24
CA ILE A 502 6.97 -19.57 -20.38
C ILE A 502 7.67 -20.92 -20.12
N LEU A 503 8.19 -21.54 -21.17
CA LEU A 503 8.89 -22.82 -21.09
C LEU A 503 10.24 -22.72 -21.83
N PRO A 504 11.32 -22.36 -21.11
CA PRO A 504 12.63 -22.16 -21.71
C PRO A 504 13.17 -23.39 -22.43
N ALA A 505 13.85 -23.17 -23.56
CA ALA A 505 14.40 -24.23 -24.38
C ALA A 505 15.41 -25.13 -23.64
N ASP A 506 16.14 -24.59 -22.65
CA ASP A 506 17.09 -25.36 -21.85
C ASP A 506 16.37 -26.36 -20.92
N ILE A 507 15.23 -25.99 -20.33
CA ILE A 507 14.40 -26.89 -19.54
C ILE A 507 13.83 -28.00 -20.42
N VAL A 508 13.35 -27.66 -21.62
CA VAL A 508 12.88 -28.66 -22.60
C VAL A 508 14.00 -29.63 -22.97
N ALA A 509 15.20 -29.12 -23.26
CA ALA A 509 16.35 -29.94 -23.60
C ALA A 509 16.76 -30.89 -22.46
N LYS A 510 16.77 -30.40 -21.21
CA LYS A 510 17.09 -31.19 -20.01
C LYS A 510 16.06 -32.28 -19.71
N LEU A 511 14.77 -32.00 -19.95
CA LEU A 511 13.71 -33.00 -19.86
C LEU A 511 13.84 -34.05 -20.97
N ALA A 512 14.13 -33.63 -22.21
CA ALA A 512 14.28 -34.52 -23.36
C ALA A 512 15.53 -35.41 -23.27
N SER A 513 16.66 -34.90 -22.76
CA SER A 513 17.89 -35.66 -22.54
C SER A 513 17.79 -36.64 -21.37
N GLY A 514 16.78 -36.48 -20.49
CA GLY A 514 16.68 -37.20 -19.23
C GLY A 514 17.65 -36.70 -18.17
N SER A 515 18.18 -35.48 -18.30
CA SER A 515 18.96 -34.84 -17.25
C SER A 515 18.08 -34.44 -16.07
N ILE A 516 16.84 -34.03 -16.34
CA ILE A 516 15.81 -33.87 -15.31
C ILE A 516 14.99 -35.16 -15.25
N VAL A 517 15.04 -35.84 -14.10
CA VAL A 517 14.26 -37.06 -13.84
C VAL A 517 13.29 -36.89 -12.68
N ARG A 518 13.30 -35.74 -12.00
CA ARG A 518 12.34 -35.41 -10.94
C ARG A 518 11.65 -34.08 -11.19
N ILE A 519 10.35 -34.02 -10.92
CA ILE A 519 9.55 -32.80 -10.90
C ILE A 519 8.88 -32.70 -9.53
N ARG A 520 9.29 -31.71 -8.73
CA ARG A 520 8.71 -31.42 -7.41
C ARG A 520 7.80 -30.21 -7.50
N VAL A 521 6.50 -30.41 -7.38
CA VAL A 521 5.52 -29.32 -7.35
C VAL A 521 5.33 -28.86 -5.90
N ILE A 522 5.62 -27.60 -5.60
CA ILE A 522 5.53 -27.05 -4.24
C ILE A 522 4.57 -25.87 -4.18
N GLY A 523 4.06 -25.63 -2.98
CA GLY A 523 3.24 -24.45 -2.65
C GLY A 523 2.79 -24.54 -1.20
N GLN A 524 1.96 -23.60 -0.75
CA GLN A 524 1.35 -23.64 0.58
C GLN A 524 -0.18 -23.50 0.53
N GLY A 525 -0.86 -24.09 1.51
CA GLY A 525 -2.32 -24.05 1.61
C GLY A 525 -3.03 -24.50 0.32
N THR A 526 -3.92 -23.66 -0.22
CA THR A 526 -4.65 -23.95 -1.47
C THR A 526 -3.72 -24.15 -2.67
N ALA A 527 -2.56 -23.49 -2.72
CA ALA A 527 -1.59 -23.68 -3.81
C ALA A 527 -0.98 -25.09 -3.78
N ALA A 528 -0.73 -25.66 -2.60
CA ALA A 528 -0.30 -27.05 -2.47
C ALA A 528 -1.39 -28.02 -2.94
N ILE A 529 -2.68 -27.71 -2.71
CA ILE A 529 -3.80 -28.51 -3.23
C ILE A 529 -3.86 -28.47 -4.76
N ALA A 530 -3.70 -27.30 -5.36
CA ALA A 530 -3.58 -27.15 -6.81
C ALA A 530 -2.38 -27.95 -7.36
N GLY A 531 -1.23 -27.88 -6.69
CA GLY A 531 -0.01 -28.60 -7.04
C GLY A 531 -0.18 -30.13 -7.00
N ARG A 532 -0.91 -30.66 -6.02
CA ARG A 532 -1.28 -32.08 -5.97
C ARG A 532 -2.09 -32.52 -7.18
N SER A 533 -3.04 -31.69 -7.61
CA SER A 533 -3.85 -31.96 -8.80
C SER A 533 -2.99 -31.95 -10.07
N LEU A 534 -2.08 -30.96 -10.19
CA LEU A 534 -1.11 -30.88 -11.29
C LEU A 534 -0.20 -32.11 -11.35
N ALA A 535 0.42 -32.49 -10.23
CA ALA A 535 1.31 -33.66 -10.17
C ALA A 535 0.58 -34.95 -10.56
N GLN A 536 -0.66 -35.15 -10.10
CA GLN A 536 -1.46 -36.31 -10.49
C GLN A 536 -1.75 -36.37 -11.99
N LEU A 537 -2.00 -35.22 -12.64
CA LEU A 537 -2.18 -35.15 -14.08
C LEU A 537 -0.87 -35.40 -14.82
N LEU A 538 0.21 -34.70 -14.44
CA LEU A 538 1.52 -34.83 -15.09
C LEU A 538 2.02 -36.27 -15.09
N ARG A 539 1.88 -37.02 -13.99
CA ARG A 539 2.23 -38.46 -13.92
C ARG A 539 1.64 -39.32 -15.03
N LYS A 540 0.48 -38.93 -15.59
CA LYS A 540 -0.18 -39.68 -16.67
C LYS A 540 0.40 -39.37 -18.05
N PHE A 541 1.08 -38.23 -18.20
CA PHE A 541 1.56 -37.71 -19.48
C PHE A 541 3.08 -37.76 -19.62
N VAL A 542 3.82 -37.83 -18.51
CA VAL A 542 5.29 -37.96 -18.54
C VAL A 542 5.74 -39.42 -18.66
N ASP A 543 6.95 -39.62 -19.18
CA ASP A 543 7.62 -40.92 -19.20
C ASP A 543 7.76 -41.48 -17.78
N HIS A 544 7.57 -42.80 -17.60
CA HIS A 544 7.71 -43.49 -16.32
C HIS A 544 9.05 -43.28 -15.59
N ARG A 545 10.10 -42.85 -16.30
CA ARG A 545 11.41 -42.49 -15.73
C ARG A 545 11.38 -41.17 -14.98
N VAL A 546 10.41 -40.30 -15.25
CA VAL A 546 10.24 -39.01 -14.57
C VAL A 546 9.37 -39.19 -13.33
N GLN A 547 9.96 -39.00 -12.16
CA GLN A 547 9.25 -38.98 -10.90
C GLN A 547 8.60 -37.62 -10.71
N VAL A 548 7.29 -37.59 -10.49
CA VAL A 548 6.56 -36.35 -10.23
C VAL A 548 5.88 -36.47 -8.89
N ASP A 549 6.01 -35.48 -8.02
CA ASP A 549 5.30 -35.43 -6.76
C ASP A 549 5.01 -33.99 -6.33
N ALA A 550 4.13 -33.87 -5.34
CA ALA A 550 3.70 -32.60 -4.82
C ALA A 550 3.71 -32.65 -3.29
N LEU A 551 4.25 -31.61 -2.69
CA LEU A 551 4.38 -31.47 -1.25
C LEU A 551 4.27 -29.99 -0.84
N PRO A 552 3.86 -29.69 0.40
CA PRO A 552 3.99 -28.34 0.93
C PRO A 552 5.45 -27.86 0.84
N ALA A 553 5.68 -26.59 0.53
CA ALA A 553 7.03 -26.04 0.37
C ALA A 553 7.91 -26.28 1.62
N THR A 554 7.33 -26.12 2.81
CA THR A 554 7.97 -26.38 4.11
C THR A 554 8.44 -27.82 4.27
N GLU A 555 7.72 -28.80 3.70
CA GLU A 555 8.13 -30.20 3.75
C GLU A 555 9.35 -30.46 2.85
N LEU A 556 9.45 -29.75 1.71
CA LEU A 556 10.64 -29.81 0.87
C LEU A 556 11.84 -29.22 1.61
N SER A 557 11.74 -27.96 2.04
CA SER A 557 12.87 -27.29 2.70
C SER A 557 13.26 -27.88 4.06
N GLY A 558 12.29 -28.41 4.80
CA GLY A 558 12.54 -28.99 6.12
C GLY A 558 13.19 -30.37 6.07
N PHE A 559 12.87 -31.18 5.04
CA PHE A 559 13.16 -32.62 5.10
C PHE A 559 13.64 -33.26 3.80
N GLN A 560 13.49 -32.61 2.64
CA GLN A 560 13.73 -33.24 1.33
C GLN A 560 14.65 -32.45 0.40
N LEU A 561 15.25 -31.34 0.87
CA LEU A 561 16.35 -30.71 0.14
C LEU A 561 17.61 -31.58 0.25
N GLU A 562 18.29 -31.72 -0.88
CA GLU A 562 19.55 -32.46 -1.00
C GLU A 562 20.66 -31.49 -1.46
N LEU A 563 21.93 -31.85 -1.20
CA LEU A 563 23.08 -31.03 -1.61
C LEU A 563 23.22 -30.91 -3.13
N ASP A 564 22.76 -31.92 -3.88
CA ASP A 564 22.73 -31.91 -5.33
C ASP A 564 21.30 -32.21 -5.80
N MET A 565 20.69 -31.21 -6.43
CA MET A 565 19.37 -31.29 -7.02
C MET A 565 19.39 -30.96 -8.52
N ALA A 566 20.54 -31.13 -9.19
CA ALA A 566 20.71 -30.78 -10.60
C ALA A 566 19.77 -31.55 -11.55
N ASP A 567 19.24 -32.69 -11.10
CA ASP A 567 18.30 -33.55 -11.82
C ASP A 567 16.82 -33.26 -11.53
N THR A 568 16.54 -32.21 -10.75
CA THR A 568 15.21 -31.91 -10.22
C THR A 568 14.69 -30.56 -10.73
N LEU A 569 13.49 -30.57 -11.31
CA LEU A 569 12.72 -29.38 -11.63
C LEU A 569 11.75 -29.06 -10.49
N ILE A 570 11.92 -27.92 -9.83
CA ILE A 570 10.97 -27.43 -8.83
C ILE A 570 9.96 -26.51 -9.50
N VAL A 571 8.67 -26.84 -9.38
CA VAL A 571 7.55 -26.02 -9.86
C VAL A 571 6.86 -25.40 -8.65
N ALA A 572 7.19 -24.15 -8.35
CA ALA A 572 6.59 -23.41 -7.25
C ALA A 572 5.26 -22.77 -7.69
N ILE A 573 4.18 -23.07 -6.97
CA ILE A 573 2.85 -22.49 -7.17
C ILE A 573 2.57 -21.51 -6.04
N SER A 574 2.33 -20.25 -6.41
CA SER A 574 2.00 -19.18 -5.48
C SER A 574 1.05 -18.20 -6.16
N GLN A 575 -0.02 -17.79 -5.47
CA GLN A 575 -0.95 -16.77 -5.99
C GLN A 575 -0.40 -15.36 -5.79
N SER A 576 0.27 -15.09 -4.66
CA SER A 576 0.80 -13.76 -4.35
C SER A 576 2.22 -13.53 -4.86
N GLY A 577 2.97 -14.60 -5.20
CA GLY A 577 4.42 -14.53 -5.48
C GLY A 577 5.28 -14.17 -4.26
N THR A 578 4.66 -13.93 -3.09
CA THR A 578 5.31 -13.43 -1.87
C THR A 578 5.19 -14.38 -0.68
N THR A 579 4.66 -15.59 -0.88
CA THR A 579 4.48 -16.57 0.19
C THR A 579 5.85 -16.99 0.74
N THR A 580 6.20 -16.52 1.94
CA THR A 580 7.53 -16.64 2.55
C THR A 580 8.06 -18.06 2.52
N ASP A 581 7.26 -19.02 2.99
CA ASP A 581 7.62 -20.44 2.99
C ASP A 581 7.98 -20.95 1.60
N THR A 582 7.22 -20.56 0.56
CA THR A 582 7.46 -21.02 -0.81
C THR A 582 8.70 -20.37 -1.40
N ASN A 583 8.85 -19.06 -1.24
CA ASN A 583 10.02 -18.33 -1.75
C ASN A 583 11.30 -18.78 -1.06
N ARG A 584 11.27 -18.96 0.27
CA ARG A 584 12.42 -19.44 1.04
C ARG A 584 12.85 -20.84 0.62
N THR A 585 11.90 -21.74 0.37
CA THR A 585 12.23 -23.08 -0.17
C THR A 585 12.89 -22.97 -1.55
N VAL A 586 12.41 -22.10 -2.43
CA VAL A 586 13.01 -21.88 -3.75
C VAL A 586 14.43 -21.33 -3.63
N ASP A 587 14.66 -20.35 -2.75
CA ASP A 587 15.98 -19.76 -2.53
C ASP A 587 16.98 -20.79 -1.98
N LEU A 588 16.54 -21.60 -1.02
CA LEU A 588 17.35 -22.69 -0.46
C LEU A 588 17.65 -23.80 -1.48
N ALA A 589 16.80 -24.00 -2.48
CA ALA A 589 17.03 -24.99 -3.53
C ALA A 589 17.92 -24.48 -4.67
N ARG A 590 18.14 -23.17 -4.77
CA ARG A 590 18.99 -22.54 -5.79
C ARG A 590 20.47 -22.52 -5.40
N THR A 591 20.75 -22.55 -4.10
CA THR A 591 22.10 -22.62 -3.52
C THR A 591 22.66 -24.03 -3.62
#